data_AF-A0A7S2I4W2-F1
#
_entry.id   AF-A0A7S2I4W2-F1
#
_cell.length_a   1.000
_cell.length_b   1.000
_cell.length_c   1.000
_cell.angle_alpha   90.00
_cell.angle_beta   90.00
_cell.angle_gamma   90.00
#
_symmetry.space_group_name_H-M   'P 1'
#
loop_
_entity.id
_entity.type
_entity.pdbx_description
1 polymer ?
#
loop_
_entity_poly.entity_id
_entity_poly.type
_entity_poly.pdbx_seq_one_letter_code
_entity_poly.pdbx_strand_id
1 'polypeptide(L)'
;VYAKTLLSLMMRHRHPQGKFLIIGGGIANFTDVAATFTGLIQALNQFADDIKEHNIRIWIRRAGPNYLEGLRKVKACSDKLGLGLKVYGPETHITAVVPMALGLTAPLPEPDLSAACGPPKRSLVKVPDGVQVKPAAAKAPAQGDITPATTAVVYGLQHRAVQGMLDFDFMCKRKKPSVEAMVFPFSGNHLEKFYWGTGEILVPVYTTTQEAIAKHPSVTVFINFASFRSVFETSLEAMQYPAIKTVAIIAEGVPEQQTREIIKVAEDKKIDIIGPATVGGIKPGCLRIGNTGGMLDNIVMSRLYRPGSVAYVSKSGGMSNELNNIICRNSDGVYEGVAIGGDRYPGSRFLDHFLRYQADPGAKLLLLLGEVGGTDEYDLIEAAK
;
A
#
# COMPACT_ATOMS: atom_id res chain seq x y z
N VAL A 1 12.82 -9.83 19.33
CA VAL A 1 12.17 -11.09 19.80
C VAL A 1 11.86 -12.00 18.61
N TYR A 2 11.01 -11.60 17.67
CA TYR A 2 10.59 -12.43 16.52
C TYR A 2 11.72 -13.19 15.79
N ALA A 3 12.72 -12.48 15.24
CA ALA A 3 13.82 -13.11 14.50
C ALA A 3 14.62 -14.11 15.35
N LYS A 4 14.86 -13.77 16.63
CA LYS A 4 15.55 -14.66 17.58
C LYS A 4 14.75 -15.94 17.80
N THR A 5 13.44 -15.83 18.04
CA THR A 5 12.57 -16.99 18.22
C THR A 5 12.58 -17.93 17.02
N LEU A 6 12.50 -17.39 15.79
CA LEU A 6 12.57 -18.21 14.57
C LEU A 6 13.90 -18.95 14.43
N LEU A 7 15.03 -18.25 14.65
CA LEU A 7 16.36 -18.86 14.61
C LEU A 7 16.49 -19.97 15.67
N SER A 8 16.06 -19.71 16.92
CA SER A 8 16.09 -20.71 17.98
C SER A 8 15.23 -21.95 17.65
N LEU A 9 14.08 -21.78 17.01
CA LEU A 9 13.24 -22.90 16.59
C LEU A 9 13.89 -23.73 15.48
N MET A 10 14.45 -23.08 14.46
CA MET A 10 15.07 -23.79 13.34
C MET A 10 16.38 -24.47 13.71
N MET A 11 17.00 -24.14 14.83
CA MET A 11 18.26 -24.74 15.31
C MET A 11 18.05 -25.88 16.32
N ARG A 12 16.81 -26.25 16.68
CA ARG A 12 16.58 -27.36 17.63
C ARG A 12 17.12 -28.72 17.18
N HIS A 13 17.15 -28.95 15.86
CA HIS A 13 17.63 -30.20 15.26
C HIS A 13 18.43 -29.89 14.02
N ARG A 14 19.47 -30.68 13.73
CA ARG A 14 20.20 -30.61 12.47
C ARG A 14 19.42 -31.30 11.35
N HIS A 15 19.66 -30.86 10.12
CA HIS A 15 19.15 -31.52 8.91
C HIS A 15 20.34 -31.86 8.00
N PRO A 16 20.43 -33.06 7.40
CA PRO A 16 21.60 -33.48 6.64
C PRO A 16 21.97 -32.54 5.48
N GLN A 17 20.98 -31.90 4.86
CA GLN A 17 21.17 -30.97 3.74
C GLN A 17 21.27 -29.49 4.16
N GLY A 18 21.38 -29.24 5.47
CA GLY A 18 21.19 -27.90 6.03
C GLY A 18 19.73 -27.45 5.95
N LYS A 19 19.51 -26.16 6.18
CA LYS A 19 18.17 -25.54 6.13
C LYS A 19 18.19 -24.22 5.36
N PHE A 20 17.01 -23.70 5.06
CA PHE A 20 16.84 -22.41 4.39
C PHE A 20 16.04 -21.46 5.28
N LEU A 21 16.45 -20.20 5.31
CA LEU A 21 15.67 -19.10 5.89
C LEU A 21 15.37 -18.10 4.78
N ILE A 22 14.09 -17.94 4.44
CA ILE A 22 13.62 -16.98 3.44
C ILE A 22 13.02 -15.79 4.17
N ILE A 23 13.63 -14.63 3.99
CA ILE A 23 13.20 -13.36 4.57
C ILE A 23 12.63 -12.53 3.42
N GLY A 24 11.36 -12.80 3.09
CA GLY A 24 10.68 -12.22 1.94
C GLY A 24 9.65 -11.14 2.29
N GLY A 25 9.12 -10.52 1.25
CA GLY A 25 7.82 -9.87 1.27
C GLY A 25 7.66 -8.79 0.21
N GLY A 26 6.41 -8.32 0.07
CA GLY A 26 6.05 -7.27 -0.88
C GLY A 26 6.69 -5.93 -0.54
N ILE A 27 6.61 -4.98 -1.47
CA ILE A 27 7.06 -3.62 -1.22
C ILE A 27 6.22 -2.98 -0.11
N ALA A 28 6.82 -2.67 1.03
CA ALA A 28 6.09 -2.06 2.14
C ALA A 28 5.61 -0.65 1.79
N ASN A 29 4.42 -0.28 2.27
CA ASN A 29 3.89 1.09 2.15
C ASN A 29 4.44 1.99 3.25
N PHE A 30 4.42 1.55 4.51
CA PHE A 30 4.77 2.39 5.66
C PHE A 30 5.84 1.77 6.57
N THR A 31 6.10 0.47 6.47
CA THR A 31 7.09 -0.21 7.31
C THR A 31 8.50 0.25 6.94
N ASP A 32 9.24 0.75 7.93
CA ASP A 32 10.65 1.06 7.79
C ASP A 32 11.49 -0.23 7.75
N VAL A 33 12.04 -0.53 6.57
CA VAL A 33 12.83 -1.74 6.32
C VAL A 33 14.16 -1.70 7.08
N ALA A 34 14.81 -0.54 7.18
CA ALA A 34 16.07 -0.40 7.91
C ALA A 34 15.88 -0.61 9.42
N ALA A 35 14.83 -0.04 9.99
CA ALA A 35 14.48 -0.22 11.39
C ALA A 35 14.17 -1.69 11.70
N THR A 36 13.34 -2.34 10.89
CA THR A 36 13.00 -3.77 11.08
C THR A 36 14.21 -4.69 10.93
N PHE A 37 15.12 -4.39 10.00
CA PHE A 37 16.35 -5.18 9.80
C PHE A 37 17.35 -5.02 10.94
N THR A 38 17.25 -3.99 11.77
CA THR A 38 18.09 -3.87 12.98
C THR A 38 17.87 -5.05 13.92
N GLY A 39 16.61 -5.49 14.11
CA GLY A 39 16.31 -6.67 14.91
C GLY A 39 16.82 -7.97 14.30
N LEU A 40 16.86 -8.07 12.97
CA LEU A 40 17.45 -9.19 12.25
C LEU A 40 18.97 -9.22 12.42
N ILE A 41 19.65 -8.09 12.22
CA ILE A 41 21.11 -7.95 12.38
C ILE A 41 21.54 -8.35 13.80
N GLN A 42 20.81 -7.91 14.82
CA GLN A 42 21.08 -8.33 16.20
C GLN A 42 20.97 -9.85 16.38
N ALA A 43 19.98 -10.49 15.73
CA ALA A 43 19.82 -11.93 15.79
C ALA A 43 20.94 -12.66 15.01
N LEU A 44 21.33 -12.17 13.83
CA LEU A 44 22.44 -12.74 13.06
C LEU A 44 23.77 -12.70 13.83
N ASN A 45 24.07 -11.59 14.52
CA ASN A 45 25.27 -11.48 15.35
C ASN A 45 25.24 -12.47 16.53
N GLN A 46 24.06 -12.68 17.14
CA GLN A 46 23.93 -13.57 18.29
C GLN A 46 24.06 -15.06 17.91
N PHE A 47 23.50 -15.45 16.76
CA PHE A 47 23.40 -16.86 16.36
C PHE A 47 24.36 -17.23 15.21
N ALA A 48 25.40 -16.44 14.96
CA ALA A 48 26.25 -16.59 13.77
C ALA A 48 26.89 -17.99 13.66
N ASP A 49 27.41 -18.50 14.77
CA ASP A 49 28.08 -19.80 14.81
C ASP A 49 27.08 -20.95 14.68
N ASP A 50 25.93 -20.85 15.35
CA ASP A 50 24.83 -21.81 15.22
C ASP A 50 24.29 -21.86 13.77
N ILE A 51 24.19 -20.71 13.10
CA ILE A 51 23.78 -20.62 11.68
C ILE A 51 24.72 -21.43 10.79
N LYS A 52 26.04 -21.33 11.02
CA LYS A 52 27.06 -22.07 10.28
C LYS A 52 27.01 -23.56 10.62
N GLU A 53 26.94 -23.88 11.90
CA GLU A 53 26.88 -25.26 12.40
C GLU A 53 25.68 -26.04 11.84
N HIS A 54 24.53 -25.37 11.73
CA HIS A 54 23.30 -25.93 11.16
C HIS A 54 23.22 -25.83 9.63
N ASN A 55 24.25 -25.29 8.96
CA ASN A 55 24.28 -25.05 7.52
C ASN A 55 23.01 -24.34 7.02
N ILE A 56 22.66 -23.22 7.67
CA ILE A 56 21.47 -22.43 7.34
C ILE A 56 21.81 -21.42 6.25
N ARG A 57 21.17 -21.56 5.09
CA ARG A 57 21.31 -20.64 3.94
C ARG A 57 20.20 -19.59 3.98
N ILE A 58 20.58 -18.31 3.94
CA ILE A 58 19.65 -17.18 4.12
C ILE A 58 19.47 -16.41 2.80
N TRP A 59 18.22 -16.20 2.42
CA TRP A 59 17.83 -15.45 1.22
C TRP A 59 16.86 -14.34 1.59
N ILE A 60 17.14 -13.11 1.17
CA ILE A 60 16.36 -11.92 1.51
C ILE A 60 15.84 -11.27 0.24
N ARG A 61 14.53 -11.03 0.16
CA ARG A 61 13.92 -10.14 -0.83
C ARG A 61 13.03 -9.14 -0.11
N ARG A 62 13.41 -7.87 -0.12
CA ARG A 62 12.61 -6.82 0.55
C ARG A 62 12.71 -5.47 -0.14
N ALA A 63 11.63 -4.70 -0.06
CA ALA A 63 11.52 -3.32 -0.53
C ALA A 63 10.55 -2.52 0.35
N GLY A 64 10.56 -1.20 0.20
CA GLY A 64 9.75 -0.25 0.97
C GLY A 64 10.59 0.91 1.54
N PRO A 65 10.03 1.73 2.45
CA PRO A 65 10.76 2.81 3.10
C PRO A 65 12.13 2.35 3.65
N ASN A 66 13.19 3.06 3.28
CA ASN A 66 14.58 2.82 3.71
C ASN A 66 15.14 1.41 3.37
N TYR A 67 14.59 0.72 2.37
CA TYR A 67 15.02 -0.65 2.04
C TYR A 67 16.49 -0.76 1.65
N LEU A 68 17.02 0.20 0.91
CA LEU A 68 18.40 0.16 0.42
C LEU A 68 19.39 0.17 1.58
N GLU A 69 19.15 1.02 2.58
CA GLU A 69 19.93 1.05 3.81
C GLU A 69 19.80 -0.27 4.59
N GLY A 70 18.58 -0.80 4.72
CA GLY A 70 18.34 -2.09 5.34
C GLY A 70 19.14 -3.23 4.69
N LEU A 71 19.03 -3.37 3.35
CA LEU A 71 19.73 -4.40 2.59
C LEU A 71 21.26 -4.25 2.70
N ARG A 72 21.79 -3.02 2.64
CA ARG A 72 23.24 -2.77 2.85
C ARG A 72 23.70 -3.23 4.22
N LYS A 73 22.97 -2.82 5.28
CA LYS A 73 23.33 -3.14 6.67
C LYS A 73 23.32 -4.64 6.92
N VAL A 74 22.31 -5.36 6.41
CA VAL A 74 22.23 -6.82 6.60
C VAL A 74 23.29 -7.56 5.78
N LYS A 75 23.60 -7.08 4.56
CA LYS A 75 24.68 -7.64 3.74
C LYS A 75 26.05 -7.45 4.38
N ALA A 76 26.36 -6.23 4.83
CA ALA A 76 27.61 -5.95 5.55
C ALA A 76 27.75 -6.80 6.83
N CYS A 77 26.66 -7.01 7.57
CA CYS A 77 26.65 -7.91 8.71
C CYS A 77 26.93 -9.37 8.29
N SER A 78 26.34 -9.84 7.20
CA SER A 78 26.61 -11.17 6.64
C SER A 78 28.07 -11.38 6.32
N ASP A 79 28.66 -10.41 5.63
CA ASP A 79 30.01 -10.51 5.10
C ASP A 79 31.02 -10.53 6.25
N LYS A 80 30.80 -9.68 7.27
CA LYS A 80 31.56 -9.70 8.52
C LYS A 80 31.48 -11.04 9.25
N LEU A 81 30.30 -11.66 9.28
CA LEU A 81 30.06 -12.91 9.98
C LEU A 81 30.38 -14.16 9.15
N GLY A 82 30.64 -14.02 7.84
CA GLY A 82 30.88 -15.14 6.92
C GLY A 82 29.64 -16.02 6.70
N LEU A 83 28.43 -15.45 6.71
CA LEU A 83 27.17 -16.21 6.57
C LEU A 83 26.74 -16.44 5.12
N GLY A 84 27.36 -15.74 4.15
CA GLY A 84 27.08 -15.94 2.73
C GLY A 84 25.63 -15.65 2.29
N LEU A 85 24.89 -14.82 3.04
CA LEU A 85 23.49 -14.53 2.72
C LEU A 85 23.34 -13.76 1.41
N LYS A 86 22.22 -14.00 0.73
CA LYS A 86 21.86 -13.37 -0.54
C LYS A 86 20.76 -12.33 -0.36
N VAL A 87 20.95 -11.14 -0.91
CA VAL A 87 20.00 -10.02 -0.80
C VAL A 87 19.49 -9.58 -2.17
N TYR A 88 18.20 -9.24 -2.23
CA TYR A 88 17.50 -8.81 -3.44
C TYR A 88 16.49 -7.70 -3.12
N GLY A 89 16.36 -6.75 -4.05
CA GLY A 89 15.49 -5.59 -3.93
C GLY A 89 14.20 -5.70 -4.77
N PRO A 90 13.54 -4.56 -5.05
CA PRO A 90 12.28 -4.51 -5.80
C PRO A 90 12.42 -4.81 -7.31
N GLU A 91 13.64 -4.80 -7.84
CA GLU A 91 13.95 -5.26 -9.21
C GLU A 91 13.78 -6.77 -9.38
N THR A 92 13.91 -7.52 -8.29
CA THR A 92 13.74 -8.97 -8.27
C THR A 92 12.28 -9.31 -7.92
N HIS A 93 11.67 -10.24 -8.65
CA HIS A 93 10.30 -10.68 -8.39
C HIS A 93 10.17 -11.23 -6.96
N ILE A 94 9.09 -10.89 -6.26
CA ILE A 94 8.88 -11.18 -4.83
C ILE A 94 9.16 -12.63 -4.44
N THR A 95 8.77 -13.58 -5.29
CA THR A 95 8.92 -15.02 -5.06
C THR A 95 10.20 -15.63 -5.64
N ALA A 96 11.02 -14.89 -6.40
CA ALA A 96 12.16 -15.47 -7.12
C ALA A 96 13.20 -16.11 -6.18
N VAL A 97 13.32 -15.62 -4.94
CA VAL A 97 14.24 -16.19 -3.95
C VAL A 97 13.89 -17.60 -3.52
N VAL A 98 12.65 -18.04 -3.68
CA VAL A 98 12.21 -19.39 -3.29
C VAL A 98 12.81 -20.47 -4.20
N PRO A 99 12.59 -20.47 -5.54
CA PRO A 99 13.21 -21.47 -6.41
C PRO A 99 14.74 -21.34 -6.45
N MET A 100 15.30 -20.14 -6.28
CA MET A 100 16.77 -19.96 -6.15
C MET A 100 17.31 -20.65 -4.90
N ALA A 101 16.65 -20.48 -3.75
CA ALA A 101 17.06 -21.15 -2.51
C ALA A 101 16.97 -22.68 -2.64
N LEU A 102 15.91 -23.18 -3.27
CA LEU A 102 15.68 -24.62 -3.47
C LEU A 102 16.56 -25.24 -4.58
N GLY A 103 17.37 -24.44 -5.30
CA GLY A 103 18.19 -24.92 -6.41
C GLY A 103 17.40 -25.31 -7.66
N LEU A 104 16.14 -24.90 -7.75
CA LEU A 104 15.27 -25.15 -8.91
C LEU A 104 15.60 -24.21 -10.08
N THR A 105 16.21 -23.07 -9.79
CA THR A 105 16.66 -22.09 -10.77
C THR A 105 18.04 -21.57 -10.41
N ALA A 106 18.82 -21.17 -11.42
CA ALA A 106 20.09 -20.50 -11.19
C ALA A 106 19.90 -19.21 -10.37
N PRO A 107 20.76 -18.94 -9.37
CA PRO A 107 20.74 -17.68 -8.64
C PRO A 107 20.92 -16.48 -9.57
N LEU A 108 20.07 -15.47 -9.39
CA LEU A 108 20.26 -14.17 -10.03
C LEU A 108 21.45 -13.44 -9.38
N PRO A 109 22.17 -12.59 -10.15
CA PRO A 109 23.17 -11.69 -9.57
C PRO A 109 22.58 -10.83 -8.45
N GLU A 110 23.33 -10.65 -7.37
CA GLU A 110 22.94 -9.71 -6.31
C GLU A 110 22.95 -8.28 -6.90
N PRO A 111 21.95 -7.44 -6.59
CA PRO A 111 21.85 -6.11 -7.15
C PRO A 111 22.96 -5.19 -6.59
N ASP A 112 23.31 -4.16 -7.36
CA ASP A 112 24.14 -3.08 -6.83
C ASP A 112 23.35 -2.29 -5.78
N LEU A 113 23.79 -2.38 -4.54
CA LEU A 113 23.18 -1.67 -3.44
C LEU A 113 23.70 -0.24 -3.30
N SER A 114 24.59 0.27 -4.16
CA SER A 114 25.13 1.63 -4.09
C SER A 114 24.08 2.72 -4.37
N ALA A 115 23.03 2.38 -5.13
CA ALA A 115 21.92 3.27 -5.47
C ALA A 115 20.59 2.53 -5.50
N ALA A 116 19.48 3.28 -5.38
CA ALA A 116 18.15 2.70 -5.56
C ALA A 116 17.99 2.24 -7.02
N CYS A 117 17.22 1.17 -7.26
CA CYS A 117 16.95 0.77 -8.63
C CYS A 117 16.18 1.89 -9.36
N GLY A 118 16.62 2.22 -10.58
CA GLY A 118 15.90 3.17 -11.42
C GLY A 118 14.51 2.65 -11.84
N PRO A 119 13.65 3.52 -12.40
CA PRO A 119 12.39 3.08 -12.97
C PRO A 119 12.67 2.01 -14.04
N PRO A 120 11.83 0.96 -14.12
CA PRO A 120 12.08 -0.17 -15.02
C PRO A 120 12.11 0.27 -16.48
N LYS A 121 13.02 -0.31 -17.28
CA LYS A 121 12.95 -0.23 -18.74
C LYS A 121 11.74 -1.01 -19.22
N ARG A 122 10.91 -0.39 -20.07
CA ARG A 122 9.72 -1.01 -20.63
C ARG A 122 10.05 -1.69 -21.95
N SER A 123 9.47 -2.87 -22.15
CA SER A 123 9.28 -3.45 -23.47
C SER A 123 7.77 -3.55 -23.69
N LEU A 124 7.17 -2.55 -24.36
CA LEU A 124 5.75 -2.59 -24.69
C LEU A 124 5.56 -3.51 -25.90
N VAL A 125 4.56 -4.38 -25.84
CA VAL A 125 4.14 -5.17 -27.00
C VAL A 125 3.59 -4.20 -28.05
N LYS A 126 4.10 -4.26 -29.28
CA LYS A 126 3.53 -3.49 -30.39
C LYS A 126 2.12 -4.03 -30.68
N VAL A 127 1.12 -3.17 -30.56
CA VAL A 127 -0.23 -3.50 -31.01
C VAL A 127 -0.21 -3.58 -32.54
N PRO A 128 -0.78 -4.62 -33.18
CA PRO A 128 -0.83 -4.72 -34.64
C PRO A 128 -1.48 -3.49 -35.27
N ASP A 129 -0.91 -3.03 -36.39
CA ASP A 129 -1.45 -1.92 -37.18
C ASP A 129 -2.89 -2.25 -37.62
N GLY A 130 -3.84 -1.39 -37.27
CA GLY A 130 -5.27 -1.54 -37.61
C GLY A 130 -6.22 -1.62 -36.41
N VAL A 131 -5.73 -1.88 -35.20
CA VAL A 131 -6.54 -1.78 -33.97
C VAL A 131 -6.62 -0.31 -33.53
N GLN A 132 -7.48 0.47 -34.19
CA GLN A 132 -7.81 1.82 -33.71
C GLN A 132 -8.77 1.70 -32.52
N VAL A 133 -8.24 1.74 -31.30
CA VAL A 133 -9.08 1.94 -30.12
C VAL A 133 -9.52 3.40 -30.11
N LYS A 134 -10.78 3.67 -30.48
CA LYS A 134 -11.37 5.00 -30.28
C LYS A 134 -11.19 5.39 -28.80
N PRO A 135 -10.66 6.60 -28.50
CA PRO A 135 -10.68 7.11 -27.14
C PRO A 135 -12.13 7.09 -26.67
N ALA A 136 -12.42 6.29 -25.67
CA ALA A 136 -13.77 6.26 -25.12
C ALA A 136 -14.03 7.63 -24.48
N ALA A 137 -15.21 8.20 -24.76
CA ALA A 137 -15.57 9.54 -24.29
C ALA A 137 -15.48 9.59 -22.76
N ALA A 138 -14.88 10.65 -22.21
CA ALA A 138 -14.79 10.83 -20.78
C ALA A 138 -16.21 10.90 -20.18
N LYS A 139 -16.51 9.98 -19.25
CA LYS A 139 -17.76 9.98 -18.50
C LYS A 139 -17.72 11.09 -17.44
N ALA A 140 -18.87 11.70 -17.13
CA ALA A 140 -18.98 12.53 -15.95
C ALA A 140 -18.74 11.69 -14.68
N PRO A 141 -17.97 12.18 -13.69
CA PRO A 141 -17.70 11.44 -12.46
C PRO A 141 -19.00 11.09 -11.73
N ALA A 142 -19.15 9.84 -11.29
CA ALA A 142 -20.20 9.41 -10.39
C ALA A 142 -19.96 9.96 -8.97
N GLN A 143 -21.00 9.94 -8.13
CA GLN A 143 -20.87 10.28 -6.71
C GLN A 143 -19.89 9.31 -6.04
N GLY A 144 -18.85 9.85 -5.39
CA GLY A 144 -17.77 9.05 -4.77
C GLY A 144 -16.53 8.87 -5.65
N ASP A 145 -16.60 9.23 -6.94
CA ASP A 145 -15.44 9.10 -7.82
C ASP A 145 -14.28 10.00 -7.39
N ILE A 146 -13.10 9.38 -7.30
CA ILE A 146 -11.86 10.08 -7.02
C ILE A 146 -11.38 10.80 -8.29
N THR A 147 -11.15 12.10 -8.17
CA THR A 147 -10.70 13.00 -9.23
C THR A 147 -9.52 13.86 -8.74
N PRO A 148 -8.84 14.62 -9.63
CA PRO A 148 -7.82 15.57 -9.22
C PRO A 148 -8.34 16.72 -8.33
N ALA A 149 -9.66 16.91 -8.25
CA ALA A 149 -10.28 17.92 -7.39
C ALA A 149 -10.66 17.37 -6.00
N THR A 150 -10.71 16.04 -5.83
CA THR A 150 -11.10 15.38 -4.59
C THR A 150 -10.18 15.78 -3.44
N THR A 151 -10.78 16.13 -2.30
CA THR A 151 -10.07 16.46 -1.07
C THR A 151 -10.61 15.69 0.12
N ALA A 152 -9.78 15.62 1.15
CA ALA A 152 -9.93 14.77 2.30
C ALA A 152 -9.74 15.54 3.61
N VAL A 153 -10.42 15.05 4.64
CA VAL A 153 -10.07 15.26 6.05
C VAL A 153 -9.38 14.01 6.57
N VAL A 154 -8.32 14.19 7.34
CA VAL A 154 -7.59 13.08 7.99
C VAL A 154 -7.88 13.09 9.48
N TYR A 155 -8.48 12.01 9.99
CA TYR A 155 -8.72 11.83 11.42
C TYR A 155 -7.52 11.15 12.07
N GLY A 156 -6.92 11.81 13.06
CA GLY A 156 -5.69 11.42 13.72
C GLY A 156 -4.49 12.29 13.31
N LEU A 157 -3.56 12.51 14.24
CA LEU A 157 -2.37 13.34 14.03
C LEU A 157 -1.27 12.60 13.24
N GLN A 158 -1.54 12.33 11.96
CA GLN A 158 -0.70 11.50 11.08
C GLN A 158 0.21 12.34 10.17
N HIS A 159 1.13 13.11 10.77
CA HIS A 159 1.99 14.05 10.06
C HIS A 159 2.73 13.43 8.86
N ARG A 160 3.34 12.24 9.03
CA ARG A 160 4.06 11.56 7.94
C ARG A 160 3.15 11.11 6.79
N ALA A 161 1.94 10.65 7.10
CA ALA A 161 1.00 10.21 6.08
C ALA A 161 0.47 11.41 5.28
N VAL A 162 0.10 12.49 5.97
CA VAL A 162 -0.36 13.75 5.36
C VAL A 162 0.73 14.35 4.49
N GLN A 163 1.97 14.50 4.99
CA GLN A 163 3.07 15.00 4.18
C GLN A 163 3.28 14.16 2.92
N GLY A 164 3.26 12.83 3.02
CA GLY A 164 3.39 11.96 1.85
C GLY A 164 2.24 12.07 0.84
N MET A 165 1.02 12.39 1.29
CA MET A 165 -0.09 12.70 0.39
C MET A 165 0.17 14.02 -0.35
N LEU A 166 0.65 15.04 0.35
CA LEU A 166 1.00 16.35 -0.24
C LEU A 166 2.16 16.25 -1.23
N ASP A 167 3.19 15.46 -0.92
CA ASP A 167 4.31 15.21 -1.83
C ASP A 167 3.83 14.52 -3.11
N PHE A 168 2.91 13.55 -2.97
CA PHE A 168 2.27 12.88 -4.09
C PHE A 168 1.45 13.87 -4.93
N ASP A 169 0.65 14.72 -4.29
CA ASP A 169 -0.19 15.71 -4.97
C ASP A 169 0.64 16.72 -5.77
N PHE A 170 1.73 17.21 -5.17
CA PHE A 170 2.66 18.13 -5.81
C PHE A 170 3.31 17.49 -7.04
N MET A 171 3.77 16.24 -6.90
CA MET A 171 4.35 15.50 -8.03
C MET A 171 3.32 15.18 -9.13
N CYS A 172 2.06 14.98 -8.76
CA CYS A 172 0.94 14.85 -9.69
C CYS A 172 0.54 16.19 -10.34
N LYS A 173 1.20 17.30 -9.98
CA LYS A 173 0.89 18.67 -10.44
C LYS A 173 -0.54 19.08 -10.13
N ARG A 174 -1.08 18.64 -8.99
CA ARG A 174 -2.39 19.09 -8.54
C ARG A 174 -2.37 20.59 -8.28
N LYS A 175 -3.52 21.24 -8.49
CA LYS A 175 -3.69 22.69 -8.24
C LYS A 175 -3.83 23.01 -6.75
N LYS A 176 -4.32 22.05 -5.96
CA LYS A 176 -4.48 22.19 -4.51
C LYS A 176 -4.09 20.89 -3.77
N PRO A 177 -3.63 21.01 -2.52
CA PRO A 177 -3.52 19.90 -1.57
C PRO A 177 -4.76 19.00 -1.57
N SER A 178 -4.55 17.69 -1.45
CA SER A 178 -5.63 16.74 -1.21
C SER A 178 -6.12 16.75 0.23
N VAL A 179 -5.27 17.12 1.19
CA VAL A 179 -5.67 17.24 2.60
C VAL A 179 -6.01 18.70 2.90
N GLU A 180 -7.27 18.96 3.22
CA GLU A 180 -7.73 20.32 3.57
C GLU A 180 -7.70 20.58 5.08
N ALA A 181 -7.90 19.54 5.88
CA ALA A 181 -7.85 19.64 7.34
C ALA A 181 -7.56 18.29 8.00
N MET A 182 -7.18 18.34 9.27
CA MET A 182 -7.07 17.19 10.15
C MET A 182 -8.03 17.31 11.32
N VAL A 183 -8.40 16.17 11.91
CA VAL A 183 -9.19 16.11 13.14
C VAL A 183 -8.39 15.37 14.21
N PHE A 184 -8.20 15.99 15.38
CA PHE A 184 -7.52 15.38 16.51
C PHE A 184 -8.16 15.82 17.84
N PRO A 185 -9.00 14.97 18.46
CA PRO A 185 -9.81 15.36 19.61
C PRO A 185 -9.03 15.57 20.91
N PHE A 186 -7.75 15.17 20.94
CA PHE A 186 -6.89 15.23 22.13
C PHE A 186 -6.10 16.54 22.23
N SER A 187 -6.38 17.51 21.36
CA SER A 187 -5.80 18.85 21.38
C SER A 187 -6.83 19.91 21.01
N GLY A 188 -6.60 21.16 21.42
CA GLY A 188 -7.33 22.31 20.89
C GLY A 188 -7.03 22.59 19.42
N ASN A 189 -7.82 23.47 18.79
CA ASN A 189 -7.60 23.88 17.41
C ASN A 189 -6.23 24.54 17.22
N HIS A 190 -5.49 24.13 16.20
CA HIS A 190 -4.18 24.67 15.87
C HIS A 190 -3.87 24.50 14.38
N LEU A 191 -2.72 25.01 13.95
CA LEU A 191 -2.23 24.85 12.60
C LEU A 191 -1.01 23.94 12.63
N GLU A 192 -0.99 22.94 11.75
CA GLU A 192 0.15 22.07 11.52
C GLU A 192 0.88 22.52 10.25
N LYS A 193 2.21 22.54 10.32
CA LYS A 193 3.06 22.96 9.21
C LYS A 193 3.36 21.77 8.31
N PHE A 194 3.19 21.93 7.00
CA PHE A 194 3.56 20.95 5.98
C PHE A 194 4.32 21.62 4.84
N TYR A 195 4.88 20.81 3.95
CA TYR A 195 5.53 21.27 2.73
C TYR A 195 4.67 21.00 1.50
N TRP A 196 4.63 21.98 0.61
CA TRP A 196 4.07 21.88 -0.75
C TRP A 196 5.18 22.19 -1.76
N GLY A 197 5.83 21.14 -2.26
CA GLY A 197 7.09 21.29 -2.97
C GLY A 197 8.17 21.82 -2.01
N THR A 198 8.73 23.00 -2.30
CA THR A 198 9.71 23.66 -1.44
C THR A 198 9.10 24.72 -0.52
N GLY A 199 7.81 25.03 -0.66
CA GLY A 199 7.12 26.03 0.15
C GLY A 199 6.50 25.43 1.41
N GLU A 200 6.38 26.22 2.47
CA GLU A 200 5.62 25.85 3.66
C GLU A 200 4.14 26.21 3.50
N ILE A 201 3.25 25.32 3.94
CA ILE A 201 1.82 25.56 4.05
C ILE A 201 1.34 25.19 5.45
N LEU A 202 0.20 25.75 5.86
CA LEU A 202 -0.44 25.44 7.14
C LEU A 202 -1.74 24.68 6.87
N VAL A 203 -1.89 23.53 7.51
CA VAL A 203 -3.12 22.72 7.48
C VAL A 203 -3.80 22.84 8.84
N PRO A 204 -5.07 23.25 8.91
CA PRO A 204 -5.77 23.35 10.18
C PRO A 204 -6.06 21.98 10.78
N VAL A 205 -5.87 21.89 12.09
CA VAL A 205 -6.26 20.75 12.92
C VAL A 205 -7.40 21.18 13.82
N TYR A 206 -8.52 20.47 13.71
CA TYR A 206 -9.71 20.72 14.50
C TYR A 206 -9.88 19.68 15.60
N THR A 207 -10.44 20.10 16.73
CA THR A 207 -10.78 19.17 17.83
C THR A 207 -11.95 18.26 17.44
N THR A 208 -12.90 18.74 16.63
CA THR A 208 -14.11 17.97 16.28
C THR A 208 -14.25 17.79 14.77
N THR A 209 -14.85 16.67 14.36
CA THR A 209 -15.20 16.42 12.96
C THR A 209 -16.22 17.44 12.46
N GLN A 210 -17.18 17.82 13.30
CA GLN A 210 -18.20 18.81 12.98
C GLN A 210 -17.58 20.13 12.52
N GLU A 211 -16.61 20.66 13.27
CA GLU A 211 -15.97 21.93 12.94
C GLU A 211 -15.15 21.84 11.65
N ALA A 212 -14.41 20.74 11.46
CA ALA A 212 -13.64 20.51 10.25
C ALA A 212 -14.54 20.49 9.00
N ILE A 213 -15.63 19.73 9.02
CA ILE A 213 -16.53 19.63 7.86
C ILE A 213 -17.29 20.94 7.61
N ALA A 214 -17.70 21.65 8.68
CA ALA A 214 -18.38 22.94 8.55
C ALA A 214 -17.49 24.00 7.88
N LYS A 215 -16.18 24.01 8.17
CA LYS A 215 -15.22 24.93 7.56
C LYS A 215 -14.70 24.47 6.20
N HIS A 216 -14.81 23.18 5.90
CA HIS A 216 -14.34 22.56 4.66
C HIS A 216 -15.46 21.78 3.94
N PRO A 217 -16.53 22.45 3.47
CA PRO A 217 -17.71 21.78 2.90
C PRO A 217 -17.44 21.08 1.56
N SER A 218 -16.28 21.32 0.93
CA SER A 218 -15.89 20.66 -0.34
C SER A 218 -15.23 19.29 -0.16
N VAL A 219 -14.90 18.92 1.08
CA VAL A 219 -14.29 17.63 1.40
C VAL A 219 -15.29 16.50 1.18
N THR A 220 -14.83 15.46 0.47
CA THR A 220 -15.65 14.28 0.14
C THR A 220 -15.07 12.98 0.68
N VAL A 221 -13.80 12.98 1.11
CA VAL A 221 -13.12 11.80 1.64
C VAL A 221 -12.77 11.99 3.11
N PHE A 222 -13.03 10.98 3.93
CA PHE A 222 -12.61 10.94 5.33
C PHE A 222 -11.63 9.79 5.54
N ILE A 223 -10.37 10.10 5.86
CA ILE A 223 -9.33 9.09 6.08
C ILE A 223 -9.15 8.88 7.58
N ASN A 224 -9.62 7.73 8.07
CA ASN A 224 -9.75 7.44 9.48
C ASN A 224 -8.56 6.62 10.00
N PHE A 225 -7.62 7.29 10.67
CA PHE A 225 -6.51 6.67 11.40
C PHE A 225 -6.79 6.53 12.90
N ALA A 226 -8.07 6.55 13.31
CA ALA A 226 -8.44 6.18 14.67
C ALA A 226 -7.94 4.77 15.02
N SER A 227 -7.67 4.52 16.30
CA SER A 227 -7.32 3.18 16.78
C SER A 227 -8.49 2.22 16.63
N PHE A 228 -8.24 0.91 16.65
CA PHE A 228 -9.30 -0.11 16.63
C PHE A 228 -10.35 0.07 17.75
N ARG A 229 -10.00 0.79 18.82
CA ARG A 229 -10.90 1.08 19.95
C ARG A 229 -11.90 2.21 19.68
N SER A 230 -11.55 3.16 18.83
CA SER A 230 -12.34 4.36 18.57
C SER A 230 -12.86 4.46 17.14
N VAL A 231 -12.35 3.62 16.24
CA VAL A 231 -12.68 3.65 14.81
C VAL A 231 -14.16 3.43 14.52
N PHE A 232 -14.86 2.68 15.35
CA PHE A 232 -16.29 2.44 15.20
C PHE A 232 -17.09 3.74 15.33
N GLU A 233 -16.96 4.42 16.47
CA GLU A 233 -17.67 5.68 16.75
C GLU A 233 -17.28 6.77 15.75
N THR A 234 -15.99 6.89 15.42
CA THR A 234 -15.51 7.94 14.50
C THR A 234 -15.95 7.71 13.06
N SER A 235 -16.10 6.46 12.63
CA SER A 235 -16.64 6.14 11.30
C SER A 235 -18.14 6.45 11.23
N LEU A 236 -18.91 6.09 12.26
CA LEU A 236 -20.33 6.43 12.34
C LEU A 236 -20.56 7.94 12.37
N GLU A 237 -19.73 8.68 13.12
CA GLU A 237 -19.74 10.15 13.16
C GLU A 237 -19.45 10.75 11.78
N ALA A 238 -18.39 10.30 11.10
CA ALA A 238 -18.04 10.80 9.76
C ALA A 238 -19.19 10.62 8.76
N MET A 239 -19.91 9.51 8.84
CA MET A 239 -21.07 9.22 7.98
C MET A 239 -22.32 10.05 8.33
N GLN A 240 -22.33 10.83 9.40
CA GLN A 240 -23.44 11.77 9.67
C GLN A 240 -23.40 12.97 8.72
N TYR A 241 -22.25 13.27 8.11
CA TYR A 241 -22.06 14.44 7.27
C TYR A 241 -22.28 14.11 5.78
N PRO A 242 -23.33 14.65 5.12
CA PRO A 242 -23.67 14.30 3.74
C PRO A 242 -22.60 14.65 2.69
N ALA A 243 -21.67 15.56 3.03
CA ALA A 243 -20.53 15.90 2.18
C ALA A 243 -19.57 14.73 2.00
N ILE A 244 -19.42 13.87 3.01
CA ILE A 244 -18.55 12.70 2.96
C ILE A 244 -19.18 11.63 2.08
N LYS A 245 -18.45 11.22 1.05
CA LYS A 245 -18.83 10.20 0.07
C LYS A 245 -18.02 8.92 0.23
N THR A 246 -16.82 9.03 0.79
CA THR A 246 -15.93 7.89 1.00
C THR A 246 -15.27 7.95 2.37
N VAL A 247 -15.27 6.86 3.12
CA VAL A 247 -14.53 6.70 4.37
C VAL A 247 -13.49 5.60 4.20
N ALA A 248 -12.21 5.95 4.38
CA ALA A 248 -11.13 4.98 4.39
C ALA A 248 -10.77 4.62 5.84
N ILE A 249 -10.92 3.36 6.22
CA ILE A 249 -10.72 2.87 7.58
C ILE A 249 -9.39 2.12 7.66
N ILE A 250 -8.39 2.73 8.30
CA ILE A 250 -7.02 2.19 8.31
C ILE A 250 -6.82 1.13 9.39
N ALA A 251 -7.55 1.23 10.50
CA ALA A 251 -7.37 0.37 11.67
C ALA A 251 -7.57 -1.12 11.34
N GLU A 252 -6.65 -1.96 11.81
CA GLU A 252 -6.77 -3.42 11.83
C GLU A 252 -7.30 -3.88 13.20
N GLY A 253 -8.01 -5.01 13.23
CA GLY A 253 -8.52 -5.60 14.47
C GLY A 253 -9.83 -5.00 14.96
N VAL A 254 -10.65 -4.47 14.03
CA VAL A 254 -12.00 -4.01 14.35
C VAL A 254 -12.90 -5.22 14.58
N PRO A 255 -13.67 -5.29 15.67
CA PRO A 255 -14.60 -6.39 15.90
C PRO A 255 -15.58 -6.57 14.72
N GLU A 256 -15.72 -7.80 14.23
CA GLU A 256 -16.57 -8.11 13.06
C GLU A 256 -18.02 -7.60 13.19
N GLN A 257 -18.57 -7.61 14.41
CA GLN A 257 -19.90 -7.06 14.68
C GLN A 257 -19.97 -5.56 14.40
N GLN A 258 -18.98 -4.79 14.87
CA GLN A 258 -18.90 -3.36 14.64
C GLN A 258 -18.70 -3.04 13.15
N THR A 259 -17.87 -3.82 12.46
CA THR A 259 -17.67 -3.65 11.02
C THR A 259 -18.96 -3.87 10.23
N ARG A 260 -19.77 -4.89 10.56
CA ARG A 260 -21.08 -5.11 9.91
C ARG A 260 -22.05 -3.95 10.15
N GLU A 261 -22.01 -3.33 11.32
CA GLU A 261 -22.85 -2.17 11.61
C GLU A 261 -22.38 -0.92 10.84
N ILE A 262 -21.07 -0.71 10.73
CA ILE A 262 -20.49 0.32 9.84
C ILE A 262 -20.97 0.12 8.41
N ILE A 263 -20.87 -1.11 7.88
CA ILE A 263 -21.32 -1.46 6.52
C ILE A 263 -22.79 -1.12 6.33
N LYS A 264 -23.66 -1.58 7.24
CA LYS A 264 -25.10 -1.32 7.15
C LYS A 264 -25.40 0.18 7.09
N VAL A 265 -24.78 0.98 7.95
CA VAL A 265 -24.97 2.44 7.95
C VAL A 265 -24.44 3.08 6.67
N ALA A 266 -23.32 2.58 6.15
CA ALA A 266 -22.73 3.05 4.90
C ALA A 266 -23.63 2.76 3.70
N GLU A 267 -24.21 1.56 3.61
CA GLU A 267 -25.17 1.16 2.59
C GLU A 267 -26.43 2.04 2.64
N ASP A 268 -27.03 2.21 3.82
CA ASP A 268 -28.22 3.04 4.03
C ASP A 268 -28.00 4.49 3.58
N LYS A 269 -26.76 4.99 3.74
CA LYS A 269 -26.36 6.37 3.39
C LYS A 269 -25.69 6.51 2.03
N LYS A 270 -25.44 5.40 1.33
CA LYS A 270 -24.70 5.37 0.04
C LYS A 270 -23.33 6.03 0.14
N ILE A 271 -22.57 5.64 1.17
CA ILE A 271 -21.18 6.07 1.41
C ILE A 271 -20.26 4.88 1.14
N ASP A 272 -19.21 5.11 0.35
CA ASP A 272 -18.22 4.08 0.07
C ASP A 272 -17.29 3.87 1.26
N ILE A 273 -17.02 2.62 1.62
CA ILE A 273 -16.05 2.27 2.66
C ILE A 273 -14.87 1.53 2.04
N ILE A 274 -13.64 1.98 2.29
CA ILE A 274 -12.41 1.25 1.94
C ILE A 274 -11.75 0.80 3.25
N GLY A 275 -11.67 -0.51 3.49
CA GLY A 275 -11.25 -1.08 4.77
C GLY A 275 -12.41 -1.73 5.55
N PRO A 276 -12.23 -2.08 6.84
CA PRO A 276 -11.06 -1.83 7.69
C PRO A 276 -9.81 -2.66 7.31
N ALA A 277 -8.75 -2.57 8.12
CA ALA A 277 -7.51 -3.32 7.94
C ALA A 277 -6.87 -3.11 6.55
N THR A 278 -6.79 -1.87 6.10
CA THR A 278 -6.24 -1.51 4.80
C THR A 278 -5.24 -0.37 4.88
N VAL A 279 -4.36 -0.28 3.89
CA VAL A 279 -3.58 0.93 3.62
C VAL A 279 -4.40 1.99 2.87
N GLY A 280 -5.50 1.57 2.23
CA GLY A 280 -6.39 2.40 1.41
C GLY A 280 -6.25 2.08 -0.08
N GLY A 281 -5.83 3.07 -0.86
CA GLY A 281 -5.78 2.99 -2.31
C GLY A 281 -5.07 4.19 -2.93
N ILE A 282 -4.81 4.10 -4.23
CA ILE A 282 -4.12 5.13 -5.00
C ILE A 282 -4.75 5.24 -6.39
N LYS A 283 -5.06 6.48 -6.80
CA LYS A 283 -5.43 6.83 -8.16
C LYS A 283 -4.39 7.82 -8.70
N PRO A 284 -3.38 7.33 -9.46
CA PRO A 284 -2.32 8.17 -10.01
C PRO A 284 -2.81 9.46 -10.69
N GLY A 285 -2.23 10.60 -10.34
CA GLY A 285 -2.67 11.93 -10.81
C GLY A 285 -3.86 12.52 -10.05
N CYS A 286 -4.53 11.74 -9.21
CA CYS A 286 -5.73 12.14 -8.47
C CYS A 286 -5.47 12.12 -6.96
N LEU A 287 -5.71 11.01 -6.26
CA LEU A 287 -5.60 10.94 -4.80
C LEU A 287 -4.83 9.70 -4.39
N ARG A 288 -4.13 9.81 -3.28
CA ARG A 288 -3.53 8.69 -2.56
C ARG A 288 -4.06 8.69 -1.13
N ILE A 289 -4.55 7.55 -0.66
CA ILE A 289 -5.05 7.42 0.71
C ILE A 289 -3.87 7.11 1.64
N GLY A 290 -3.60 8.03 2.56
CA GLY A 290 -2.63 7.85 3.63
C GLY A 290 -1.24 7.46 3.14
N ASN A 291 -0.77 6.30 3.59
CA ASN A 291 0.57 5.78 3.29
C ASN A 291 0.65 4.93 2.02
N THR A 292 -0.43 4.77 1.26
CA THR A 292 -0.46 3.90 0.06
C THR A 292 0.64 4.29 -0.93
N GLY A 293 1.36 3.32 -1.50
CA GLY A 293 2.48 3.58 -2.42
C GLY A 293 3.77 4.05 -1.73
N GLY A 294 3.76 4.27 -0.41
CA GLY A 294 4.94 4.55 0.40
C GLY A 294 5.66 5.86 0.11
N MET A 295 6.99 5.83 0.17
CA MET A 295 7.82 7.03 0.01
C MET A 295 7.93 7.46 -1.47
N LEU A 296 8.38 8.70 -1.68
CA LEU A 296 8.42 9.33 -3.00
C LEU A 296 9.28 8.55 -4.02
N ASP A 297 10.34 7.91 -3.53
CA ASP A 297 11.19 7.01 -4.33
C ASP A 297 10.37 5.89 -4.98
N ASN A 298 9.48 5.24 -4.24
CA ASN A 298 8.60 4.20 -4.78
C ASN A 298 7.52 4.78 -5.69
N ILE A 299 6.97 5.97 -5.38
CA ILE A 299 6.00 6.64 -6.25
C ILE A 299 6.64 6.95 -7.62
N VAL A 300 7.91 7.35 -7.66
CA VAL A 300 8.66 7.57 -8.90
C VAL A 300 9.01 6.25 -9.59
N MET A 301 9.55 5.28 -8.85
CA MET A 301 9.95 3.96 -9.37
C MET A 301 8.76 3.24 -10.01
N SER A 302 7.61 3.27 -9.35
CA SER A 302 6.35 2.66 -9.81
C SER A 302 5.53 3.57 -10.72
N ARG A 303 6.03 4.79 -10.99
CA ARG A 303 5.42 5.81 -11.87
C ARG A 303 3.96 6.12 -11.49
N LEU A 304 3.69 6.26 -10.21
CA LEU A 304 2.34 6.47 -9.68
C LEU A 304 1.88 7.94 -9.71
N TYR A 305 2.70 8.86 -10.24
CA TYR A 305 2.37 10.29 -10.36
C TYR A 305 1.49 10.65 -11.57
N ARG A 306 1.14 9.68 -12.40
CA ARG A 306 0.32 9.85 -13.62
C ARG A 306 -0.46 8.56 -13.93
N PRO A 307 -1.66 8.66 -14.50
CA PRO A 307 -2.47 7.48 -14.83
C PRO A 307 -1.81 6.62 -15.92
N GLY A 308 -1.92 5.30 -15.77
CA GLY A 308 -1.87 4.35 -16.89
C GLY A 308 -3.26 3.85 -17.21
N SER A 309 -3.39 2.59 -17.60
CA SER A 309 -4.68 1.99 -18.03
C SER A 309 -5.09 0.75 -17.24
N VAL A 310 -4.28 0.31 -16.26
CA VAL A 310 -4.56 -0.90 -15.47
C VAL A 310 -5.20 -0.53 -14.14
N ALA A 311 -6.44 -0.95 -13.91
CA ALA A 311 -7.09 -0.83 -12.62
C ALA A 311 -7.00 -2.14 -11.84
N TYR A 312 -6.77 -2.09 -10.53
CA TYR A 312 -6.67 -3.30 -9.72
C TYR A 312 -7.40 -3.20 -8.37
N VAL A 313 -7.82 -4.36 -7.88
CA VAL A 313 -8.33 -4.53 -6.51
C VAL A 313 -7.62 -5.71 -5.83
N SER A 314 -7.36 -5.59 -4.53
CA SER A 314 -6.70 -6.61 -3.71
C SER A 314 -7.19 -6.56 -2.27
N LYS A 315 -7.04 -7.63 -1.48
CA LYS A 315 -7.20 -7.54 0.00
C LYS A 315 -5.98 -6.92 0.67
N SER A 316 -4.81 -7.45 0.36
CA SER A 316 -3.55 -7.08 1.02
C SER A 316 -2.98 -5.74 0.53
N GLY A 317 -2.85 -4.78 1.46
CA GLY A 317 -2.15 -3.51 1.18
C GLY A 317 -0.67 -3.68 0.83
N GLY A 318 0.02 -4.68 1.38
CA GLY A 318 1.42 -4.96 1.02
C GLY A 318 1.55 -5.47 -0.41
N MET A 319 0.64 -6.35 -0.82
CA MET A 319 0.62 -6.86 -2.19
C MET A 319 0.09 -5.84 -3.19
N SER A 320 -0.76 -4.89 -2.79
CA SER A 320 -1.19 -3.79 -3.66
C SER A 320 -0.01 -2.96 -4.15
N ASN A 321 1.01 -2.75 -3.30
CA ASN A 321 2.21 -2.04 -3.71
C ASN A 321 3.18 -2.93 -4.53
N GLU A 322 3.14 -4.24 -4.36
CA GLU A 322 3.80 -5.17 -5.28
C GLU A 322 3.12 -5.14 -6.66
N LEU A 323 1.79 -5.05 -6.72
CA LEU A 323 1.04 -4.84 -7.97
C LEU A 323 1.44 -3.53 -8.64
N ASN A 324 1.59 -2.43 -7.90
CA ASN A 324 2.13 -1.17 -8.46
C ASN A 324 3.46 -1.39 -9.19
N ASN A 325 4.38 -2.12 -8.56
CA ASN A 325 5.68 -2.46 -9.14
C ASN A 325 5.57 -3.37 -10.37
N ILE A 326 4.78 -4.44 -10.30
CA ILE A 326 4.59 -5.38 -11.41
C ILE A 326 3.90 -4.70 -12.60
N ILE A 327 2.83 -3.95 -12.35
CA ILE A 327 2.06 -3.25 -13.38
C ILE A 327 2.94 -2.21 -14.07
N CYS A 328 3.70 -1.39 -13.34
CA CYS A 328 4.51 -0.35 -13.97
C CYS A 328 5.62 -0.89 -14.89
N ARG A 329 6.09 -2.13 -14.60
CA ARG A 329 7.10 -2.89 -15.37
C ARG A 329 6.53 -3.48 -16.64
N ASN A 330 5.27 -3.89 -16.62
CA ASN A 330 4.66 -4.71 -17.67
C ASN A 330 3.51 -4.01 -18.43
N SER A 331 3.22 -2.74 -18.12
CA SER A 331 2.16 -1.96 -18.76
C SER A 331 2.48 -0.46 -18.82
N ASP A 332 1.53 0.35 -19.27
CA ASP A 332 1.61 1.81 -19.24
C ASP A 332 1.51 2.39 -17.82
N GLY A 333 0.93 1.65 -16.87
CA GLY A 333 0.92 1.93 -15.43
C GLY A 333 -0.45 1.71 -14.79
N VAL A 334 -0.52 2.02 -13.49
CA VAL A 334 -1.76 1.94 -12.72
C VAL A 334 -2.69 3.11 -13.07
N TYR A 335 -3.97 2.81 -13.30
CA TYR A 335 -5.05 3.77 -13.46
C TYR A 335 -5.70 4.08 -12.10
N GLU A 336 -6.12 3.04 -11.38
CA GLU A 336 -6.65 3.12 -10.01
C GLU A 336 -6.39 1.79 -9.30
N GLY A 337 -5.94 1.83 -8.05
CA GLY A 337 -5.62 0.66 -7.25
C GLY A 337 -6.24 0.75 -5.87
N VAL A 338 -7.02 -0.26 -5.47
CA VAL A 338 -7.65 -0.32 -4.14
C VAL A 338 -7.23 -1.58 -3.39
N ALA A 339 -6.88 -1.42 -2.12
CA ALA A 339 -6.81 -2.51 -1.16
C ALA A 339 -8.08 -2.48 -0.29
N ILE A 340 -8.97 -3.48 -0.41
CA ILE A 340 -10.24 -3.50 0.34
C ILE A 340 -10.06 -3.82 1.82
N GLY A 341 -8.92 -4.41 2.17
CA GLY A 341 -8.59 -4.80 3.54
C GLY A 341 -8.66 -6.31 3.78
N GLY A 342 -8.01 -6.73 4.87
CA GLY A 342 -7.91 -8.14 5.26
C GLY A 342 -9.00 -8.64 6.21
N ASP A 343 -9.87 -7.75 6.69
CA ASP A 343 -10.96 -8.12 7.59
C ASP A 343 -11.99 -9.02 6.90
N ARG A 344 -12.70 -9.84 7.69
CA ARG A 344 -13.70 -10.80 7.17
C ARG A 344 -14.83 -10.14 6.39
N TYR A 345 -15.27 -8.97 6.84
CA TYR A 345 -16.32 -8.17 6.20
C TYR A 345 -15.70 -6.85 5.76
N PRO A 346 -15.07 -6.77 4.59
CA PRO A 346 -14.59 -5.50 4.07
C PRO A 346 -15.78 -4.59 3.74
N GLY A 347 -15.59 -3.29 3.90
CA GLY A 347 -16.62 -2.28 3.68
C GLY A 347 -17.04 -2.10 2.23
N SER A 348 -16.22 -2.57 1.31
CA SER A 348 -16.49 -2.72 -0.12
C SER A 348 -15.90 -4.02 -0.61
N ARG A 349 -16.54 -4.62 -1.61
CA ARG A 349 -16.20 -5.94 -2.15
C ARG A 349 -15.46 -5.78 -3.48
N PHE A 350 -14.88 -6.89 -3.95
CA PHE A 350 -14.21 -6.90 -5.26
C PHE A 350 -15.13 -6.46 -6.40
N LEU A 351 -16.36 -6.97 -6.41
CA LEU A 351 -17.36 -6.64 -7.43
C LEU A 351 -17.64 -5.13 -7.47
N ASP A 352 -17.78 -4.47 -6.32
CA ASP A 352 -18.09 -3.04 -6.25
C ASP A 352 -17.04 -2.20 -6.98
N HIS A 353 -15.75 -2.50 -6.77
CA HIS A 353 -14.68 -1.82 -7.48
C HIS A 353 -14.60 -2.20 -8.96
N PHE A 354 -14.85 -3.46 -9.32
CA PHE A 354 -14.86 -3.91 -10.70
C PHE A 354 -15.99 -3.28 -11.52
N LEU A 355 -17.18 -3.12 -10.94
CA LEU A 355 -18.29 -2.41 -11.60
C LEU A 355 -17.95 -0.94 -11.84
N ARG A 356 -17.29 -0.27 -10.89
CA ARG A 356 -16.78 1.10 -11.10
C ARG A 356 -15.75 1.15 -12.22
N TYR A 357 -14.78 0.22 -12.24
CA TYR A 357 -13.76 0.18 -13.27
C TYR A 357 -14.32 -0.15 -14.65
N GLN A 358 -15.27 -1.10 -14.74
CA GLN A 358 -15.96 -1.44 -15.98
C GLN A 358 -16.74 -0.25 -16.54
N ALA A 359 -17.30 0.59 -15.67
CA ALA A 359 -18.01 1.80 -16.05
C ALA A 359 -17.08 2.99 -16.38
N ASP A 360 -15.77 2.86 -16.14
CA ASP A 360 -14.78 3.90 -16.39
C ASP A 360 -13.95 3.61 -17.66
N PRO A 361 -14.11 4.41 -18.73
CA PRO A 361 -13.38 4.21 -19.97
C PRO A 361 -11.85 4.30 -19.83
N GLY A 362 -11.31 4.89 -18.77
CA GLY A 362 -9.87 4.94 -18.50
C GLY A 362 -9.28 3.60 -18.07
N ALA A 363 -10.07 2.71 -17.47
CA ALA A 363 -9.65 1.38 -17.07
C ALA A 363 -9.77 0.41 -18.26
N LYS A 364 -8.63 0.01 -18.84
CA LYS A 364 -8.57 -0.89 -20.01
C LYS A 364 -8.29 -2.34 -19.66
N LEU A 365 -7.64 -2.56 -18.52
CA LEU A 365 -7.37 -3.89 -17.99
C LEU A 365 -7.69 -3.89 -16.51
N LEU A 366 -8.52 -4.86 -16.09
CA LEU A 366 -8.93 -5.04 -14.71
C LEU A 366 -8.15 -6.21 -14.11
N LEU A 367 -7.48 -5.97 -12.97
CA LEU A 367 -6.66 -6.97 -12.30
C LEU A 367 -7.21 -7.22 -10.90
N LEU A 368 -7.54 -8.48 -10.63
CA LEU A 368 -7.93 -8.94 -9.30
C LEU A 368 -6.78 -9.73 -8.66
N LEU A 369 -6.43 -9.37 -7.43
CA LEU A 369 -5.66 -10.23 -6.54
C LEU A 369 -6.57 -10.70 -5.40
N GLY A 370 -7.19 -11.86 -5.62
CA GLY A 370 -8.05 -12.53 -4.64
C GLY A 370 -7.27 -13.14 -3.48
N GLU A 371 -7.99 -13.80 -2.58
CA GLU A 371 -7.41 -14.47 -1.41
C GLU A 371 -8.25 -15.70 -1.04
N VAL A 372 -7.62 -16.71 -0.44
CA VAL A 372 -8.36 -17.90 0.00
C VAL A 372 -9.38 -17.55 1.09
N GLY A 373 -10.59 -18.09 0.96
CA GLY A 373 -11.67 -17.95 1.94
C GLY A 373 -12.76 -16.98 1.49
N GLY A 374 -14.03 -17.38 1.70
CA GLY A 374 -15.19 -16.68 1.15
C GLY A 374 -15.53 -17.12 -0.27
N THR A 375 -16.42 -16.37 -0.92
CA THR A 375 -16.92 -16.62 -2.27
C THR A 375 -16.99 -15.35 -3.12
N ASP A 376 -16.30 -14.29 -2.71
CA ASP A 376 -16.41 -12.96 -3.32
C ASP A 376 -16.03 -12.97 -4.82
N GLU A 377 -15.07 -13.81 -5.21
CA GLU A 377 -14.63 -13.95 -6.59
C GLU A 377 -15.69 -14.58 -7.51
N TYR A 378 -16.63 -15.36 -6.97
CA TYR A 378 -17.71 -15.93 -7.78
C TYR A 378 -18.72 -14.88 -8.23
N ASP A 379 -18.93 -13.82 -7.45
CA ASP A 379 -19.84 -12.74 -7.85
C ASP A 379 -19.34 -11.99 -9.09
N LEU A 380 -18.02 -11.96 -9.32
CA LEU A 380 -17.44 -11.46 -10.56
C LEU A 380 -17.73 -12.38 -11.75
N ILE A 381 -17.74 -13.69 -11.53
CA ILE A 381 -18.08 -14.68 -12.56
C ILE A 381 -19.55 -14.51 -12.94
N GLU A 382 -20.44 -14.40 -11.94
CA GLU A 382 -21.87 -14.21 -12.20
C GLU A 382 -22.16 -12.87 -12.87
N ALA A 383 -21.46 -11.79 -12.53
CA ALA A 383 -21.61 -10.49 -13.18
C ALA A 383 -21.10 -10.45 -14.63
N ALA A 384 -20.24 -11.39 -15.02
CA ALA A 384 -19.67 -11.47 -16.37
C ALA A 384 -20.49 -12.36 -17.33
N LYS A 385 -21.39 -13.21 -16.79
CA LYS A 385 -22.37 -13.98 -17.56
C LYS A 385 -23.50 -13.08 -18.02
#